data_AF-A0A665U5V3-F1
#
_entry.id   AF-A0A665U5V3-F1
#
_cell.length_a   1.000
_cell.length_b   1.000
_cell.length_c   1.000
_cell.angle_alpha   90.00
_cell.angle_beta   90.00
_cell.angle_gamma   90.00
#
_symmetry.space_group_name_H-M   'P 1'
#
loop_
_entity.id
_entity.type
_entity.pdbx_description
1 polymer ?
#
loop_
_entity_poly.entity_id
_entity_poly.type
_entity_poly.pdbx_seq_one_letter_code
_entity_poly.pdbx_strand_id
1 'polypeptide(L)'
;MIYLHFNLSTQSHPHADSGPDSSYVAAVYEHTLILNPDPQVRLSRTAALRHVHQNLDIYDQQAARAAQQGAQILVFPEDGLQGFNFSRSSISGYLETIPDPEDESWNPCTEPQRHNNTEVLHTLSCMARRHSLYLVANMGDLQPCPLKSSPSSTCPPDGHWQFNTNVVFRCSVTLT
;
A
#
# COMPACT_ATOMS: atom_id res chain seq x y z
N MET A 1 5.22 -14.17 -10.35
CA MET A 1 4.59 -14.44 -9.05
C MET A 1 5.25 -15.68 -8.47
N ILE A 2 5.70 -15.60 -7.22
CA ILE A 2 6.27 -16.75 -6.49
C ILE A 2 5.37 -16.99 -5.28
N TYR A 3 5.07 -18.26 -5.00
CA TYR A 3 4.28 -18.68 -3.83
C TYR A 3 5.18 -19.37 -2.82
N LEU A 4 5.02 -18.99 -1.56
CA LEU A 4 5.83 -19.50 -0.45
C LEU A 4 4.91 -20.04 0.62
N HIS A 5 5.18 -21.27 1.08
CA HIS A 5 4.48 -21.88 2.21
C HIS A 5 5.28 -21.67 3.48
N PHE A 6 4.66 -21.06 4.48
CA PHE A 6 5.28 -20.79 5.76
C PHE A 6 4.59 -21.59 6.85
N ASN A 7 5.36 -22.39 7.58
CA ASN A 7 4.88 -23.08 8.78
C ASN A 7 5.13 -22.21 10.00
N LEU A 8 4.08 -21.95 10.78
CA LEU A 8 4.16 -21.28 12.06
C LEU A 8 4.52 -22.32 13.13
N SER A 9 5.79 -22.43 13.46
CA SER A 9 6.23 -23.26 14.58
C SER A 9 5.84 -22.59 15.90
N THR A 10 4.81 -23.12 16.56
CA THR A 10 4.49 -22.76 17.94
C THR A 10 5.53 -23.40 18.87
N GLN A 11 6.24 -22.60 19.67
CA GLN A 11 6.87 -23.14 20.87
C GLN A 11 5.74 -23.52 21.83
N SER A 12 5.53 -24.82 22.03
CA SER A 12 4.42 -25.36 22.80
C SER A 12 4.48 -24.93 24.27
N HIS A 13 3.52 -24.12 24.72
CA HIS A 13 3.05 -24.17 26.10
C HIS A 13 1.91 -25.20 26.19
N PRO A 14 1.96 -26.15 27.15
CA PRO A 14 1.00 -27.23 27.22
C PRO A 14 -0.29 -26.71 27.86
N HIS A 15 -1.19 -26.15 27.06
CA HIS A 15 -2.64 -26.02 27.24
C HIS A 15 -3.14 -24.92 26.30
N ALA A 16 -3.25 -25.23 25.02
CA ALA A 16 -4.12 -24.48 24.12
C ALA A 16 -4.74 -25.47 23.13
N ASP A 17 -6.06 -25.48 23.18
CA ASP A 17 -7.02 -26.09 22.29
C ASP A 17 -6.62 -26.01 20.81
N SER A 18 -7.07 -26.96 19.98
CA SER A 18 -6.71 -27.09 18.56
C SER A 18 -6.78 -25.74 17.82
N GLY A 19 -5.61 -25.14 17.58
CA GLY A 19 -5.47 -23.75 17.12
C GLY A 19 -5.67 -23.56 15.61
N PRO A 20 -5.81 -22.29 15.16
CA PRO A 20 -6.00 -21.92 13.76
C PRO A 20 -4.83 -22.40 12.89
N ASP A 21 -5.08 -22.56 11.57
CA ASP A 21 -4.14 -23.10 10.58
C ASP A 21 -2.67 -22.78 10.90
N SER A 22 -1.88 -23.82 11.15
CA SER A 22 -0.47 -23.74 11.56
C SER A 22 0.47 -23.31 10.42
N SER A 23 -0.07 -22.85 9.29
CA SER A 23 0.68 -22.41 8.13
C SER A 23 -0.11 -21.39 7.32
N TYR A 24 0.59 -20.57 6.54
CA TYR A 24 0.00 -19.69 5.54
C TYR A 24 0.80 -19.73 4.24
N VAL A 25 0.12 -19.39 3.15
CA VAL A 25 0.66 -19.22 1.81
C VAL A 25 0.82 -17.73 1.55
N ALA A 26 2.05 -17.31 1.31
CA ALA A 26 2.36 -15.98 0.81
C ALA A 26 2.53 -16.01 -0.71
N ALA A 27 2.23 -14.88 -1.33
CA ALA A 27 2.60 -14.59 -2.70
C ALA A 27 3.48 -13.33 -2.74
N VAL A 28 4.48 -13.33 -3.62
CA VAL A 28 5.24 -12.13 -3.97
C VAL A 28 5.19 -11.94 -5.48
N TYR A 29 5.04 -10.69 -5.91
CA TYR A 29 4.98 -10.34 -7.32
C TYR A 29 6.18 -9.50 -7.73
N GLU A 30 6.94 -9.99 -8.70
CA GLU A 30 7.93 -9.19 -9.41
C GLU A 30 7.20 -8.45 -10.55
N HIS A 31 7.13 -7.12 -10.44
CA HIS A 31 6.36 -6.28 -11.35
C HIS A 31 7.17 -5.79 -12.53
N THR A 32 6.62 -5.95 -13.74
CA THR A 32 7.13 -5.25 -14.93
C THR A 32 6.48 -3.86 -14.98
N LEU A 33 7.13 -2.92 -14.33
CA LEU A 33 6.63 -1.57 -14.11
C LEU A 33 6.39 -0.79 -15.42
N ILE A 34 5.21 -0.20 -15.55
CA ILE A 34 4.96 0.87 -16.53
C ILE A 34 5.52 2.17 -15.95
N LEU A 35 6.65 2.62 -16.50
CA LEU A 35 7.35 3.82 -16.05
C LEU A 35 6.74 5.11 -16.63
N ASN A 36 6.83 6.19 -15.85
CA ASN A 36 6.75 7.53 -16.41
C ASN A 36 8.07 7.79 -17.18
N PRO A 37 8.03 8.11 -18.49
CA PRO A 37 9.25 8.32 -19.26
C PRO A 37 10.05 9.56 -18.80
N ASP A 38 9.38 10.54 -18.19
CA ASP A 38 9.97 11.82 -17.79
C ASP A 38 9.72 12.12 -16.29
N PRO A 39 10.29 11.35 -15.35
CA PRO A 39 9.98 11.46 -13.90
C PRO A 39 10.47 12.77 -13.27
N GLN A 40 11.29 13.55 -13.99
CA GLN A 40 11.72 14.89 -13.57
C GLN A 40 10.70 15.98 -13.95
N VAL A 41 9.74 15.68 -14.83
CA VAL A 41 8.69 16.61 -15.22
C VAL A 41 7.48 16.43 -14.29
N ARG A 42 7.06 17.53 -13.65
CA ARG A 42 5.89 17.51 -12.77
C ARG A 42 4.62 17.27 -13.59
N LEU A 43 3.92 16.20 -13.27
CA LEU A 43 2.58 15.93 -13.78
C LEU A 43 1.49 16.61 -12.93
N SER A 44 0.34 16.87 -13.54
CA SER A 44 -0.88 17.15 -12.78
C SER A 44 -1.31 15.91 -11.99
N ARG A 45 -2.04 16.08 -10.88
CA ARG A 45 -2.58 14.97 -10.08
C ARG A 45 -3.38 13.99 -10.94
N THR A 46 -4.25 14.47 -11.81
CA THR A 46 -5.04 13.63 -12.73
C THR A 46 -4.16 12.82 -13.69
N ALA A 47 -3.07 13.40 -14.19
CA ALA A 47 -2.14 12.69 -15.06
C ALA A 47 -1.32 11.63 -14.30
N ALA A 48 -0.85 11.96 -13.09
CA ALA A 48 -0.16 11.02 -12.21
C ALA A 48 -1.07 9.84 -11.81
N LEU A 49 -2.33 10.11 -11.44
CA LEU A 49 -3.31 9.06 -11.16
C LEU A 49 -3.56 8.15 -12.36
N ARG A 50 -3.71 8.71 -13.57
CA ARG A 50 -3.88 7.91 -14.78
C ARG A 50 -2.71 6.94 -15.00
N HIS A 51 -1.49 7.41 -14.75
CA HIS A 51 -0.29 6.58 -14.84
C HIS A 51 -0.26 5.48 -13.77
N VAL A 52 -0.46 5.83 -12.49
CA VAL A 52 -0.51 4.83 -11.39
C VAL A 52 -1.60 3.79 -11.61
N HIS A 53 -2.77 4.19 -12.11
CA HIS A 53 -3.87 3.27 -12.39
C HIS A 53 -3.50 2.16 -13.39
N GLN A 54 -2.62 2.44 -14.36
CA GLN A 54 -2.14 1.40 -15.29
C GLN A 54 -1.36 0.29 -14.55
N ASN A 55 -0.60 0.65 -13.52
CA ASN A 55 0.10 -0.32 -12.67
C ASN A 55 -0.86 -1.01 -11.69
N LEU A 56 -1.83 -0.27 -11.12
CA LEU A 56 -2.88 -0.85 -10.26
C LEU A 56 -3.74 -1.89 -10.98
N ASP A 57 -4.04 -1.69 -12.27
CA ASP A 57 -4.78 -2.64 -13.09
C ASP A 57 -4.02 -3.98 -13.21
N ILE A 58 -2.68 -3.93 -13.31
CA ILE A 58 -1.83 -5.13 -13.32
C ILE A 58 -1.81 -5.77 -11.93
N TYR A 59 -1.67 -4.96 -10.88
CA TYR A 59 -1.71 -5.44 -9.49
C TYR A 59 -3.01 -6.19 -9.19
N ASP A 60 -4.14 -5.68 -9.66
CA ASP A 60 -5.44 -6.33 -9.43
C ASP A 60 -5.53 -7.71 -10.10
N GLN A 61 -4.99 -7.84 -11.31
CA GLN A 61 -4.91 -9.14 -11.99
C GLN A 61 -4.02 -10.12 -11.21
N GLN A 62 -2.93 -9.64 -10.62
CA GLN A 62 -2.06 -10.47 -9.79
C GLN A 62 -2.73 -10.83 -8.46
N ALA A 63 -3.43 -9.90 -7.82
CA ALA A 63 -4.21 -10.16 -6.61
C ALA A 63 -5.26 -11.26 -6.84
N ALA A 64 -5.99 -11.20 -7.96
CA ALA A 64 -6.93 -12.25 -8.35
C ALA A 64 -6.24 -13.62 -8.49
N ARG A 65 -5.08 -13.67 -9.15
CA ARG A 65 -4.29 -14.92 -9.33
C ARG A 65 -3.74 -15.44 -8.01
N ALA A 66 -3.28 -14.56 -7.13
CA ALA A 66 -2.78 -14.92 -5.81
C ALA A 66 -3.89 -15.55 -4.96
N ALA A 67 -5.07 -14.91 -4.92
CA ALA A 67 -6.23 -15.42 -4.21
C ALA A 67 -6.73 -16.77 -4.77
N GLN A 68 -6.74 -16.95 -6.09
CA GLN A 68 -7.09 -18.23 -6.72
C GLN A 68 -6.16 -19.39 -6.32
N GLN A 69 -4.90 -19.09 -6.00
CA GLN A 69 -3.92 -20.06 -5.51
C GLN A 69 -3.94 -20.20 -3.98
N GLY A 70 -4.89 -19.57 -3.30
CA GLY A 70 -5.05 -19.65 -1.86
C GLY A 70 -3.97 -18.91 -1.08
N ALA A 71 -3.34 -17.87 -1.65
CA ALA A 71 -2.48 -16.97 -0.88
C ALA A 71 -3.32 -16.21 0.17
N GLN A 72 -2.80 -16.04 1.38
CA GLN A 72 -3.40 -15.17 2.40
C GLN A 72 -2.78 -13.77 2.40
N ILE A 73 -1.54 -13.63 1.92
CA ILE A 73 -0.84 -12.35 1.81
C ILE A 73 -0.18 -12.22 0.43
N LEU A 74 -0.29 -11.04 -0.17
CA LEU A 74 0.40 -10.67 -1.41
C LEU A 74 1.24 -9.42 -1.17
N VAL A 75 2.53 -9.51 -1.50
CA VAL A 75 3.47 -8.39 -1.41
C VAL A 75 3.85 -7.91 -2.80
N PHE A 76 3.66 -6.61 -3.01
CA PHE A 76 4.11 -5.88 -4.20
C PHE A 76 5.45 -5.17 -3.95
N PRO A 77 6.22 -4.86 -5.01
CA PRO A 77 7.54 -4.28 -4.87
C PRO A 77 7.50 -2.79 -4.49
N GLU A 78 8.62 -2.30 -3.95
CA GLU A 78 8.92 -0.88 -3.79
C GLU A 78 8.83 -0.14 -5.12
N ASP A 79 8.32 1.10 -5.09
CA ASP A 79 8.16 1.96 -6.28
C ASP A 79 7.35 1.33 -7.44
N GLY A 80 6.64 0.22 -7.21
CA GLY A 80 5.92 -0.48 -8.28
C GLY A 80 4.63 0.19 -8.76
N LEU A 81 4.24 1.31 -8.14
CA LEU A 81 3.09 2.13 -8.55
C LEU A 81 3.53 3.34 -9.39
N GLN A 82 4.36 4.20 -8.82
CA GLN A 82 4.82 5.46 -9.43
C GLN A 82 6.15 5.33 -10.19
N GLY A 83 7.00 4.36 -9.85
CA GLY A 83 8.39 4.28 -10.30
C GLY A 83 9.35 5.15 -9.50
N PHE A 84 10.53 5.38 -10.06
CA PHE A 84 11.66 6.00 -9.38
C PHE A 84 12.21 7.20 -10.17
N ASN A 85 13.28 7.81 -9.66
CA ASN A 85 13.95 8.98 -10.24
C ASN A 85 13.11 10.26 -10.29
N PHE A 86 12.35 10.55 -9.23
CA PHE A 86 11.65 11.82 -9.07
C PHE A 86 12.46 12.84 -8.28
N SER A 87 12.14 14.13 -8.47
CA SER A 87 12.47 15.20 -7.53
C SER A 87 11.33 15.39 -6.52
N ARG A 88 11.58 16.11 -5.41
CA ARG A 88 10.52 16.51 -4.46
C ARG A 88 9.34 17.20 -5.15
N SER A 89 9.62 17.99 -6.18
CA SER A 89 8.58 18.73 -6.91
C SER A 89 7.82 17.86 -7.90
N SER A 90 8.50 16.96 -8.61
CA SER A 90 7.89 16.17 -9.68
C SER A 90 7.09 14.98 -9.15
N ILE A 91 7.43 14.44 -7.98
CA ILE A 91 6.65 13.37 -7.33
C ILE A 91 5.32 13.86 -6.73
N SER A 92 5.15 15.16 -6.53
CA SER A 92 3.99 15.72 -5.79
C SER A 92 2.61 15.27 -6.29
N GLY A 93 2.46 14.98 -7.59
CA GLY A 93 1.20 14.47 -8.15
C GLY A 93 0.86 13.04 -7.74
N TYR A 94 1.84 12.27 -7.26
CA TYR A 94 1.70 10.85 -6.91
C TYR A 94 1.42 10.62 -5.43
N LEU A 95 1.67 11.61 -4.58
CA LEU A 95 1.57 11.46 -3.12
C LEU A 95 0.12 11.52 -2.64
N GLU A 96 -0.18 10.76 -1.59
CA GLU A 96 -1.42 10.86 -0.80
C GLU A 96 -1.06 11.03 0.67
N THR A 97 -1.94 11.63 1.48
CA THR A 97 -1.74 11.63 2.93
C THR A 97 -2.24 10.32 3.51
N ILE A 98 -1.34 9.57 4.13
CA ILE A 98 -1.66 8.28 4.75
C ILE A 98 -1.85 8.52 6.24
N PRO A 99 -3.06 8.30 6.80
CA PRO A 99 -3.28 8.49 8.22
C PRO A 99 -2.59 7.41 9.04
N ASP A 100 -2.27 7.75 10.29
CA ASP A 100 -1.73 6.81 11.26
C ASP A 100 -2.82 5.78 11.65
N PRO A 101 -2.60 4.47 11.43
CA PRO A 101 -3.59 3.46 11.79
C PRO A 101 -3.80 3.32 13.30
N GLU A 102 -2.89 3.84 14.14
CA GLU A 102 -3.09 3.90 15.60
C GLU A 102 -4.03 5.06 16.01
N ASP A 103 -4.06 6.15 15.22
CA ASP A 103 -4.91 7.31 15.48
C ASP A 103 -6.36 7.07 15.06
N GLU A 104 -6.59 6.28 14.00
CA GLU A 104 -7.93 6.01 13.51
C GLU A 104 -8.13 4.65 12.85
N SER A 105 -9.32 4.08 13.06
CA SER A 105 -9.81 2.99 12.23
C SER A 105 -10.55 3.55 11.01
N TRP A 106 -9.94 3.41 9.83
CA TRP A 106 -10.50 3.77 8.54
C TRP A 106 -10.34 2.67 7.48
N ASN A 107 -11.42 2.33 6.78
CA ASN A 107 -11.39 1.49 5.60
C ASN A 107 -11.65 2.33 4.34
N PRO A 108 -10.61 2.64 3.53
CA PRO A 108 -10.77 3.46 2.33
C PRO A 108 -11.82 2.92 1.36
N CYS A 109 -11.94 1.60 1.21
CA CYS A 109 -12.89 1.00 0.27
C CYS A 109 -14.36 1.21 0.67
N THR A 110 -14.68 1.24 1.96
CA THR A 110 -16.06 1.42 2.44
C THR A 110 -16.38 2.85 2.84
N GLU A 111 -15.36 3.66 3.13
CA GLU A 111 -15.48 5.05 3.56
C GLU A 111 -14.64 5.98 2.66
N PRO A 112 -14.86 5.99 1.33
CA PRO A 112 -14.02 6.74 0.38
C PRO A 112 -14.05 8.26 0.57
N GLN A 113 -15.07 8.78 1.24
CA GLN A 113 -15.26 10.22 1.44
C GLN A 113 -14.71 10.74 2.77
N ARG A 114 -14.12 9.86 3.60
CA ARG A 114 -13.56 10.27 4.89
C ARG A 114 -12.34 11.16 4.73
N HIS A 115 -11.51 10.87 3.73
CA HIS A 115 -10.32 11.63 3.38
C HIS A 115 -10.29 11.95 1.89
N ASN A 116 -9.90 13.17 1.56
CA ASN A 116 -9.79 13.61 0.17
C ASN A 116 -8.46 13.17 -0.45
N ASN A 117 -8.43 13.01 -1.77
CA ASN A 117 -7.22 12.67 -2.54
C ASN A 117 -6.58 11.34 -2.12
N THR A 118 -7.41 10.30 -1.94
CA THR A 118 -7.00 8.98 -1.47
C THR A 118 -7.31 7.87 -2.49
N GLU A 119 -7.28 8.20 -3.78
CA GLU A 119 -7.69 7.29 -4.85
C GLU A 119 -6.86 6.00 -4.93
N VAL A 120 -5.55 6.08 -4.66
CA VAL A 120 -4.63 4.93 -4.62
C VAL A 120 -4.91 4.08 -3.39
N LEU A 121 -5.01 4.69 -2.20
CA LEU A 121 -5.39 3.97 -0.96
C LEU A 121 -6.76 3.28 -1.09
N HIS A 122 -7.76 3.95 -1.68
CA HIS A 122 -9.07 3.40 -1.98
C HIS A 122 -8.96 2.16 -2.88
N THR A 123 -8.22 2.27 -3.98
CA THR A 123 -8.08 1.18 -4.95
C THR A 123 -7.38 -0.03 -4.34
N LEU A 124 -6.29 0.17 -3.59
CA LEU A 124 -5.56 -0.91 -2.91
C LEU A 124 -6.42 -1.57 -1.81
N SER A 125 -7.13 -0.78 -1.02
CA SER A 125 -8.06 -1.27 0.00
C SER A 125 -9.17 -2.13 -0.61
N CYS A 126 -9.78 -1.67 -1.70
CA CYS A 126 -10.80 -2.44 -2.41
C CYS A 126 -10.25 -3.70 -3.07
N MET A 127 -9.02 -3.65 -3.59
CA MET A 127 -8.33 -4.82 -4.14
C MET A 127 -8.14 -5.89 -3.06
N ALA A 128 -7.60 -5.51 -1.89
CA ALA A 128 -7.41 -6.42 -0.76
C ALA A 128 -8.73 -7.06 -0.30
N ARG A 129 -9.78 -6.24 -0.19
CA ARG A 129 -11.12 -6.69 0.23
C ARG A 129 -11.77 -7.62 -0.79
N ARG A 130 -11.72 -7.29 -2.09
CA ARG A 130 -12.34 -8.08 -3.16
C ARG A 130 -11.72 -9.47 -3.29
N HIS A 131 -10.41 -9.58 -3.10
CA HIS A 131 -9.67 -10.83 -3.26
C HIS A 131 -9.40 -11.54 -1.93
N SER A 132 -9.91 -11.02 -0.82
CA SER A 132 -9.73 -11.57 0.52
C SER A 132 -8.26 -11.79 0.91
N LEU A 133 -7.40 -10.81 0.60
CA LEU A 133 -5.97 -10.86 0.87
C LEU A 133 -5.57 -9.87 1.97
N TYR A 134 -4.47 -10.17 2.66
CA TYR A 134 -3.57 -9.13 3.13
C TYR A 134 -2.76 -8.61 1.95
N LEU A 135 -2.81 -7.31 1.70
CA LEU A 135 -2.13 -6.70 0.57
C LEU A 135 -1.10 -5.71 1.08
N VAL A 136 0.16 -5.92 0.70
CA VAL A 136 1.27 -5.02 1.01
C VAL A 136 1.68 -4.30 -0.27
N ALA A 137 1.70 -2.98 -0.23
CA ALA A 137 2.15 -2.15 -1.34
C ALA A 137 3.02 -1.00 -0.85
N ASN A 138 3.82 -0.45 -1.75
CA ASN A 138 4.63 0.73 -1.50
C ASN A 138 4.08 1.92 -2.30
N MET A 139 3.98 3.08 -1.66
CA MET A 139 3.54 4.32 -2.29
C MET A 139 4.17 5.54 -1.63
N GLY A 140 4.04 6.69 -2.29
CA GLY A 140 4.49 7.96 -1.74
C GLY A 140 3.47 8.55 -0.76
N ASP A 141 3.94 8.93 0.42
CA ASP A 141 3.17 9.63 1.44
C ASP A 141 3.51 11.13 1.47
N LEU A 142 2.49 11.95 1.74
CA LEU A 142 2.63 13.37 2.04
C LEU A 142 2.03 13.65 3.42
N GLN A 143 2.87 14.12 4.33
CA GLN A 143 2.43 14.54 5.67
C GLN A 143 2.56 16.06 5.84
N PRO A 144 1.46 16.77 6.16
CA PRO A 144 1.54 18.20 6.45
C PRO A 144 2.37 18.45 7.71
N CYS A 145 3.03 19.60 7.77
CA CYS A 145 3.76 20.03 8.96
C CYS A 145 2.86 20.78 9.96
N PRO A 146 3.19 20.75 11.27
CA PRO A 146 4.22 19.90 11.89
C PRO A 146 3.77 18.44 12.01
N LEU A 147 4.72 17.50 12.04
CA LEU A 147 4.39 16.10 12.32
C LEU A 147 3.95 15.96 13.77
N LYS A 148 2.86 15.21 14.02
CA LYS A 148 2.41 14.89 15.38
C LYS A 148 3.50 14.20 16.21
N SER A 149 4.23 13.27 15.58
CA SER A 149 5.32 12.52 16.20
C SER A 149 6.60 13.33 16.42
N SER A 150 6.75 14.48 15.75
CA SER A 150 7.92 15.36 15.90
C SER A 150 7.52 16.84 15.81
N PRO A 151 6.87 17.40 16.84
CA PRO A 151 6.31 18.74 16.81
C PRO A 151 7.37 19.84 16.68
N SER A 152 8.61 19.56 17.09
CA SER A 152 9.75 20.47 17.06
C SER A 152 10.59 20.39 15.78
N SER A 153 10.24 19.50 14.85
CA SER A 153 10.96 19.36 13.59
C SER A 153 10.80 20.61 12.71
N THR A 154 11.89 21.05 12.07
CA THR A 154 11.83 22.15 11.11
C THR A 154 11.23 21.64 9.81
N CYS A 155 10.08 22.18 9.44
CA CYS A 155 9.38 21.80 8.22
C CYS A 155 10.20 22.16 6.96
N PRO A 156 10.20 21.31 5.92
CA PRO A 156 10.72 21.68 4.61
C PRO A 156 10.07 22.98 4.06
N PRO A 157 10.77 23.75 3.21
CA PRO A 157 10.26 25.03 2.69
C PRO A 157 8.94 24.94 1.91
N ASP A 158 8.62 23.76 1.36
CA ASP A 158 7.39 23.44 0.64
C ASP A 158 6.23 22.99 1.57
N GLY A 159 6.42 23.06 2.89
CA GLY A 159 5.35 22.96 3.87
C GLY A 159 4.89 21.54 4.23
N HIS A 160 5.58 20.51 3.73
CA HIS A 160 5.21 19.11 3.96
C HIS A 160 6.41 18.17 3.93
N TRP A 161 6.25 17.01 4.57
CA TRP A 161 7.15 15.88 4.47
C TRP A 161 6.70 14.95 3.34
N GLN A 162 7.66 14.28 2.74
CA GLN A 162 7.42 13.27 1.71
C GLN A 162 8.15 11.99 2.13
N PHE A 163 7.46 10.86 2.13
CA PHE A 163 8.04 9.59 2.54
C PHE A 163 7.80 8.52 1.48
N ASN A 164 8.77 7.61 1.36
CA ASN A 164 8.55 6.31 0.76
C ASN A 164 7.89 5.44 1.85
N THR A 165 6.70 4.92 1.57
CA THR A 165 5.84 4.35 2.59
C THR A 165 5.24 3.02 2.15
N ASN A 166 5.44 1.99 2.98
CA ASN A 166 4.71 0.75 2.85
C ASN A 166 3.35 0.87 3.55
N VAL A 167 2.31 0.38 2.91
CA VAL A 167 0.95 0.28 3.44
C VAL A 167 0.48 -1.17 3.43
N VAL A 168 -0.27 -1.56 4.46
CA VAL A 168 -0.89 -2.88 4.55
C VAL A 168 -2.40 -2.74 4.68
N PHE A 169 -3.11 -3.52 3.86
CA PHE A 169 -4.57 -3.61 3.91
C PHE A 169 -4.98 -5.03 4.26
N ARG A 170 -5.94 -5.18 5.18
CA ARG A 170 -6.56 -6.46 5.51
C ARG A 170 -7.93 -6.58 4.85
N CYS A 171 -8.28 -7.80 4.42
CA CYS A 171 -9.57 -8.16 3.83
C CYS A 171 -10.81 -7.61 4.55
N SER A 172 -10.85 -7.65 5.89
CA SER A 172 -12.11 -7.44 6.62
C SER A 172 -12.32 -6.05 7.19
N VAL A 173 -11.29 -5.33 7.61
CA VAL A 173 -11.46 -4.01 8.24
C VAL A 173 -10.10 -3.31 8.30
N THR A 174 -10.03 -2.08 7.78
CA THR A 174 -9.01 -1.07 8.10
C THR A 174 -7.63 -1.14 7.42
N LEU A 175 -7.03 0.03 7.18
CA LEU A 175 -5.57 0.23 7.08
C LEU A 175 -4.93 -0.21 8.41
N THR A 176 -3.80 -0.90 8.35
CA THR A 176 -3.06 -1.38 9.54
C THR A 176 -1.56 -1.22 9.34
#